data_AF-A0A7Y6CVR0-F1
#
_entry.id   AF-A0A7Y6CVR0-F1
#
_cell.length_a   1.000
_cell.length_b   1.000
_cell.length_c   1.000
_cell.angle_alpha   90.00
_cell.angle_beta   90.00
_cell.angle_gamma   90.00
#
_symmetry.space_group_name_H-M   'P 1'
#
loop_
_entity.id
_entity.type
_entity.pdbx_description
1 polymer ?
#
loop_
_entity_poly.entity_id
_entity_poly.type
_entity_poly.pdbx_seq_one_letter_code
_entity_poly.pdbx_strand_id
1 'polypeptide(L)' 'LGGPEEQGARRLLELLAVTLQASLLVRHAPSEVADAFCASRLEHPGGVYGTLPAGLRVDEIVERHRPRLHG' A
#
# COMPACT_ATOMS: atom_id res chain seq x y z
N LEU A 1 11.26 -7.12 -27.92
CA LEU A 1 11.08 -6.25 -26.74
C LEU A 1 12.46 -6.06 -26.15
N GLY A 2 13.03 -4.85 -26.21
CA GLY A 2 14.36 -4.60 -25.63
C GLY A 2 14.33 -4.96 -24.15
N GLY A 3 15.38 -5.63 -23.65
CA GLY A 3 15.49 -5.96 -22.23
C GLY A 3 15.41 -4.68 -21.39
N PRO A 4 15.00 -4.79 -20.11
CA PRO A 4 14.92 -3.63 -19.24
C PRO A 4 16.27 -2.91 -19.24
N GLU A 5 16.27 -1.64 -19.65
CA GLU A 5 17.43 -0.78 -19.49
C GLU A 5 17.77 -0.68 -18.00
N GLU A 6 19.06 -0.76 -17.65
CA GLU A 6 19.54 -0.70 -16.25
C GLU A 6 19.00 0.55 -15.52
N GLN A 7 18.79 1.65 -16.24
CA GLN A 7 18.18 2.88 -15.77
C GLN A 7 16.77 2.66 -15.16
N GLY A 8 16.03 1.68 -15.65
CA GLY A 8 14.68 1.32 -15.19
C GLY A 8 14.65 0.29 -14.07
N ALA A 9 15.78 -0.31 -13.67
CA ALA A 9 15.82 -1.42 -12.73
C ALA A 9 15.16 -1.09 -11.38
N ARG A 10 15.36 0.12 -10.85
CA ARG A 10 14.73 0.58 -9.60
C ARG A 10 13.22 0.73 -9.73
N ARG A 11 12.75 1.24 -10.88
CA ARG A 11 11.33 1.38 -11.14
C ARG A 11 10.65 0.02 -11.30
N LEU A 12 11.30 -0.91 -11.97
CA LEU A 12 10.81 -2.29 -12.07
C LEU A 12 10.73 -2.96 -10.68
N LEU A 13 11.78 -2.80 -9.87
CA LEU A 13 11.81 -3.35 -8.51
C LEU A 13 10.71 -2.74 -7.62
N GLU A 14 10.48 -1.43 -7.73
CA GLU A 14 9.39 -0.74 -7.03
C GLU A 14 8.04 -1.37 -7.38
N LEU A 15 7.76 -1.58 -8.67
CA LEU A 15 6.51 -2.22 -9.12
C LEU A 15 6.40 -3.65 -8.58
N LEU A 16 7.47 -4.44 -8.64
CA LEU A 16 7.49 -5.81 -8.09
C LEU A 16 7.22 -5.82 -6.59
N ALA A 17 7.87 -4.93 -5.83
CA ALA A 17 7.70 -4.86 -4.38
C ALA A 17 6.28 -4.43 -4.00
N VAL A 18 5.76 -3.35 -4.62
CA VAL A 18 4.42 -2.83 -4.32
C VAL A 18 3.33 -3.84 -4.69
N THR A 19 3.44 -4.51 -5.84
CA THR A 19 2.46 -5.52 -6.26
C THR A 19 2.52 -6.78 -5.40
N LEU A 20 3.71 -7.22 -4.98
CA LEU A 20 3.85 -8.32 -4.04
C LEU A 20 3.23 -7.97 -2.68
N GLN A 21 3.50 -6.78 -2.15
CA GLN A 21 2.90 -6.29 -0.90
C GLN A 21 1.37 -6.26 -0.99
N ALA A 22 0.81 -5.69 -2.07
CA ALA A 22 -0.64 -5.68 -2.30
C ALA A 22 -1.22 -7.10 -2.33
N SER A 23 -0.58 -8.03 -3.05
CA SER A 23 -1.00 -9.43 -3.12
C SER A 23 -1.05 -10.10 -1.75
N LEU A 24 -0.03 -9.87 -0.91
CA LEU A 24 0.00 -10.42 0.44
C LEU A 24 -1.11 -9.83 1.32
N LEU A 25 -1.38 -8.52 1.22
CA LEU A 25 -2.46 -7.88 1.96
C LEU A 25 -3.84 -8.40 1.51
N VAL A 26 -4.09 -8.50 0.21
CA VAL A 26 -5.36 -9.03 -0.33
C VAL A 26 -5.62 -10.46 0.15
N ARG A 27 -4.57 -11.29 0.26
CA ARG A 27 -4.72 -12.70 0.65
C ARG A 27 -4.81 -12.91 2.16
N HIS A 28 -4.20 -12.03 2.96
CA HIS A 28 -3.89 -12.34 4.35
C HIS A 28 -4.18 -11.21 5.35
N ALA A 29 -4.56 -10.02 4.91
CA ALA A 29 -4.93 -8.90 5.77
C ALA A 29 -6.44 -8.61 5.71
N PRO A 30 -6.99 -7.87 6.69
CA PRO A 30 -8.33 -7.32 6.58
C PRO A 30 -8.49 -6.46 5.33
N SER A 31 -9.69 -6.42 4.76
CA SER A 31 -9.95 -5.71 3.51
C SER A 31 -9.68 -4.22 3.61
N GLU A 32 -9.97 -3.57 4.75
CA GLU A 32 -9.69 -2.13 4.94
C GLU A 32 -8.21 -1.79 4.72
N VAL A 33 -7.29 -2.68 5.14
CA VAL A 33 -5.85 -2.48 4.96
C VAL A 33 -5.46 -2.68 3.50
N ALA A 34 -5.98 -3.73 2.86
CA ALA A 34 -5.71 -4.03 1.46
C ALA A 34 -6.24 -2.92 0.53
N ASP A 35 -7.47 -2.48 0.75
CA ASP A 35 -8.13 -1.42 -0.03
C ASP A 35 -7.37 -0.10 0.10
N ALA A 36 -7.01 0.30 1.33
CA ALA A 36 -6.24 1.52 1.55
C ALA A 36 -4.84 1.45 0.93
N PHE A 37 -4.18 0.28 0.97
CA PHE A 37 -2.88 0.10 0.34
C PHE A 37 -2.97 0.21 -1.19
N CYS A 38 -3.92 -0.51 -1.82
CA CYS A 38 -4.12 -0.48 -3.26
C CYS A 38 -4.45 0.93 -3.76
N ALA A 39 -5.42 1.60 -3.12
CA ALA A 39 -5.83 2.96 -3.49
C ALA A 39 -4.68 3.97 -3.45
N SER A 40 -3.73 3.80 -2.53
CA SER A 40 -2.68 4.78 -2.28
C SER A 40 -1.31 4.43 -2.86
N ARG A 41 -1.08 3.19 -3.32
CA ARG A 41 0.22 2.73 -3.86
C ARG A 41 0.11 2.19 -5.28
N LEU A 42 -1.06 1.71 -5.70
CA LEU A 42 -1.31 1.23 -7.07
C LEU A 42 -2.05 2.25 -7.92
N GLU A 43 -3.14 2.83 -7.41
CA GLU A 43 -3.94 3.80 -8.17
C GLU A 43 -3.31 5.20 -8.19
N HIS A 44 -2.82 5.65 -7.03
CA HIS A 44 -2.20 6.96 -6.86
C HIS A 44 -0.76 6.81 -6.33
N PRO A 45 0.17 6.25 -7.12
CA PRO A 45 1.55 6.05 -6.69
C PRO A 45 2.24 7.40 -6.43
N GLY A 46 2.95 7.48 -5.31
CA GLY A 46 3.64 8.70 -4.88
C GLY A 46 2.74 9.65 -4.07
N GLY A 47 3.31 10.77 -3.63
CA GLY A 47 2.63 11.74 -2.76
C GLY A 47 3.15 11.75 -1.31
N VAL A 48 2.60 12.66 -0.51
CA VAL A 48 2.91 12.78 0.92
C VAL A 48 1.89 12.05 1.76
N TYR A 49 2.27 11.64 2.98
CA TYR A 49 1.32 11.04 3.92
C TYR A 49 0.12 11.97 4.19
N GLY A 50 -1.06 11.37 4.40
CA GLY A 50 -2.31 12.11 4.65
C GLY A 50 -3.11 12.46 3.39
N THR A 51 -2.74 11.96 2.21
CA THR A 51 -3.40 12.24 0.92
C THR A 51 -4.27 11.09 0.40
N LEU A 52 -4.79 10.25 1.31
CA LEU A 52 -5.64 9.13 0.93
C LEU A 52 -6.98 9.59 0.32
N PRO A 53 -7.53 8.86 -0.67
CA PRO A 53 -8.86 9.17 -1.21
C PRO A 53 -9.94 8.98 -0.15
N ALA A 54 -11.05 9.72 -0.32
CA ALA A 54 -12.22 9.59 0.53
C ALA A 54 -12.88 8.20 0.40
N GLY A 55 -13.61 7.78 1.43
CA GLY A 55 -14.38 6.52 1.43
C GLY A 55 -13.61 5.30 1.93
N LEU A 56 -12.33 5.44 2.29
CA LEU A 56 -11.54 4.37 2.93
C LEU A 56 -11.84 4.30 4.44
N ARG A 57 -11.88 3.08 4.99
CA ARG A 57 -12.13 2.78 6.41
C ARG A 57 -10.87 2.96 7.26
N VAL A 58 -10.31 4.16 7.23
CA VAL A 58 -9.01 4.49 7.86
C VAL A 58 -9.09 4.43 9.39
N ASP A 59 -10.24 4.75 9.96
CA ASP A 59 -10.54 4.66 11.38
C ASP A 59 -10.37 3.23 11.91
N GLU A 60 -10.86 2.23 11.17
CA GLU A 60 -10.68 0.81 11.52
C GLU A 60 -9.21 0.39 11.49
N ILE A 61 -8.46 0.86 10.49
CA ILE A 61 -7.01 0.61 10.39
C ILE A 61 -6.29 1.20 11.60
N VAL A 62 -6.62 2.45 11.97
CA VAL A 62 -6.01 3.11 13.13
C VAL A 62 -6.34 2.36 14.40
N GLU A 63 -7.62 2.01 14.64
CA GLU A 63 -8.04 1.32 15.86
C GLU A 63 -7.34 -0.03 16.04
N ARG A 64 -7.20 -0.81 14.95
CA ARG A 64 -6.46 -2.08 14.96
C ARG A 64 -5.01 -1.94 15.44
N HIS A 65 -4.34 -0.84 15.08
CA HIS A 65 -2.93 -0.60 15.39
C HIS A 65 -2.72 0.32 16.59
N ARG A 66 -3.81 0.80 17.21
CA ARG A 66 -3.76 1.69 18.36
C ARG A 66 -3.16 0.93 19.56
N PRO A 67 -2.07 1.41 20.17
CA PRO A 67 -1.52 0.80 21.38
C PRO A 67 -2.53 0.85 22.52
N ARG A 68 -2.71 -0.28 23.22
CA ARG A 68 -3.49 -0.30 24.47
C ARG A 68 -2.59 0.18 25.60
N LEU A 69 -2.78 1.42 26.00
CA LEU A 69 -2.14 1.97 27.19
C LEU A 69 -2.85 1.39 28.40
N HIS A 70 -2.15 0.56 29.17
CA HIS A 70 -2.61 0.12 30.48
C HIS A 70 -2.09 1.12 31.50
N GLY A 71 -2.99 1.63 32.34
CA GLY A 71 -2.66 2.46 33.50
C GLY A 71 -2.31 1.62 34.72
#